data_AF-A0A7V2NGY7-F1
#
_entry.id   AF-A0A7V2NGY7-F1
#
_cell.length_a   1.000
_cell.length_b   1.000
_cell.length_c   1.000
_cell.angle_alpha   90.00
_cell.angle_beta   90.00
_cell.angle_gamma   90.00
#
_symmetry.space_group_name_H-M   'P 1'
#
loop_
_entity.id
_entity.type
_entity.pdbx_description
1 polymer ?
#
loop_
_entity_poly.entity_id
_entity_poly.type
_entity_poly.pdbx_seq_one_letter_code
_entity_poly.pdbx_strand_id
1 'polypeptide(L)' 'GEGCRSQARIQNSMDLATQRGFVEWVDVDSKKLSGVFKAYPERSELPSDINEHLIVELYSK' A
#
# COMPACT_ATOMS: atom_id res chain seq x y z
N GLY A 1 -17.04 -12.40 -6.81
CA GLY A 1 -16.50 -11.23 -7.53
C GLY A 1 -16.93 -9.93 -6.89
N GLU A 2 -18.23 -9.65 -6.83
CA GLU A 2 -18.74 -8.30 -6.48
C GLU A 2 -19.20 -8.14 -5.03
N GLY A 3 -19.68 -9.20 -4.36
CA GLY A 3 -20.21 -9.11 -2.99
C GLY A 3 -19.17 -8.78 -1.90
N CYS A 4 -17.88 -8.80 -2.21
CA CYS A 4 -16.84 -8.39 -1.26
C CYS A 4 -16.67 -6.87 -1.22
N ARG A 5 -16.90 -6.18 -2.34
CA ARG A 5 -16.65 -4.73 -2.47
C ARG A 5 -17.59 -3.88 -1.61
N SER A 6 -18.81 -4.37 -1.37
CA SER A 6 -19.79 -3.73 -0.50
C SER A 6 -19.62 -4.07 0.99
N GLN A 7 -18.63 -4.87 1.36
CA GLN A 7 -18.42 -5.20 2.76
C GLN A 7 -17.90 -3.99 3.53
N ALA A 8 -18.54 -3.69 4.66
CA ALA A 8 -18.20 -2.55 5.52
C ALA A 8 -16.71 -2.52 5.91
N ARG A 9 -16.07 -3.67 6.10
CA ARG A 9 -14.63 -3.76 6.37
C ARG A 9 -13.76 -3.20 5.24
N ILE A 10 -14.14 -3.41 3.98
CA ILE A 10 -13.39 -2.92 2.81
C ILE A 10 -13.62 -1.42 2.68
N GLN A 11 -14.86 -0.96 2.82
CA GLN A 11 -15.20 0.46 2.76
C GLN A 11 -14.48 1.24 3.87
N ASN A 12 -14.57 0.78 5.12
CA ASN A 12 -13.89 1.43 6.25
C ASN A 12 -12.37 1.47 6.06
N SER A 13 -11.77 0.39 5.53
CA SER A 13 -10.34 0.37 5.24
C SER A 13 -9.97 1.37 4.15
N MET A 14 -10.81 1.50 3.11
CA MET A 14 -10.61 2.46 2.03
C MET A 14 -10.75 3.91 2.51
N ASP A 15 -11.70 4.17 3.40
CA ASP A 15 -11.92 5.49 3.99
C ASP A 15 -10.75 5.89 4.89
N LEU A 16 -10.23 4.94 5.69
CA LEU A 16 -9.02 5.14 6.50
C LEU A 16 -7.78 5.39 5.63
N ALA A 17 -7.63 4.66 4.53
CA ALA A 17 -6.52 4.85 3.61
C ALA A 17 -6.60 6.22 2.91
N THR A 18 -7.80 6.64 2.51
CA THR A 18 -8.04 7.97 1.92
C THR A 18 -7.70 9.10 2.90
N GLN A 19 -8.04 8.95 4.18
CA GLN A 19 -7.69 9.93 5.22
C GLN A 19 -6.19 10.00 5.50
N ARG A 20 -5.46 8.89 5.40
CA ARG A 20 -4.00 8.84 5.55
C ARG A 20 -3.26 9.43 4.36
N GLY A 21 -3.92 9.51 3.20
CA GLY A 21 -3.29 9.87 1.93
C GLY A 21 -2.53 8.69 1.33
N PHE A 22 -2.33 8.75 0.01
CA PHE A 22 -1.58 7.75 -0.73
C PHE A 22 -0.20 8.29 -1.10
N VAL A 23 0.77 7.38 -1.20
CA VAL A 23 2.13 7.66 -1.66
C VAL A 23 2.15 8.00 -3.15
N GLU A 24 3.10 8.84 -3.59
CA GLU A 24 3.09 9.38 -4.95
C GLU A 24 3.27 8.31 -6.04
N TRP A 25 3.93 7.20 -5.74
CA TRP A 25 4.19 6.09 -6.66
C TRP A 25 2.98 5.13 -6.85
N VAL A 26 1.89 5.34 -6.12
CA VAL A 26 0.60 4.62 -6.32
C VAL A 26 -0.51 5.62 -6.60
N ASP A 27 -1.28 5.39 -7.66
CA ASP A 27 -2.57 6.06 -7.85
C ASP A 27 -3.71 5.15 -7.40
N VAL A 28 -4.70 5.70 -6.69
CA VAL A 28 -5.79 4.90 -6.11
C VAL A 28 -7.14 5.52 -6.44
N ASP A 29 -7.96 4.76 -7.18
CA ASP A 29 -9.37 5.06 -7.42
C ASP A 29 -10.22 4.39 -6.34
N SER A 30 -10.54 5.17 -5.30
CA SER A 30 -11.37 4.73 -4.17
C SER A 30 -12.80 4.37 -4.55
N LYS A 31 -13.32 4.90 -5.67
CA LYS A 31 -14.67 4.58 -6.15
C LYS A 31 -14.71 3.22 -6.83
N LYS A 32 -13.66 2.89 -7.58
CA LYS A 32 -13.54 1.59 -8.25
C LYS A 32 -12.88 0.51 -7.40
N LEU A 33 -12.33 0.89 -6.24
CA LEU A 33 -11.50 0.04 -5.38
C LEU A 33 -10.37 -0.58 -6.20
N SER A 34 -9.66 0.27 -6.95
CA SER A 34 -8.55 -0.13 -7.81
C SER A 34 -7.38 0.83 -7.64
N GLY A 35 -6.16 0.35 -7.82
CA GLY A 35 -4.97 1.20 -7.83
C GLY A 35 -4.03 0.85 -8.98
N VAL A 36 -3.24 1.83 -9.40
CA VAL A 36 -2.21 1.69 -10.43
C VAL A 36 -0.86 1.98 -9.79
N PHE A 37 0.05 1.01 -9.90
CA PHE A 37 1.45 1.21 -9.57
C PHE A 37 2.11 2.03 -10.67
N LYS A 38 2.43 3.29 -10.38
CA LYS A 38 2.90 4.25 -11.39
C LYS A 38 4.40 4.13 -11.63
N ALA A 39 5.18 3.91 -10.58
CA ALA A 39 6.63 3.87 -10.66
C ALA A 39 7.22 3.09 -9.48
N TYR A 40 8.48 2.69 -9.62
CA TYR A 40 9.25 2.18 -8.49
C TYR A 40 9.57 3.33 -7.53
N PRO A 41 9.29 3.18 -6.22
CA PRO A 41 9.62 4.19 -5.24
C PRO A 41 11.12 4.39 -5.11
N GLU A 42 11.54 5.63 -4.90
CA GLU A 42 12.89 5.92 -4.45
C GLU A 42 13.06 5.52 -2.97
N ARG A 43 14.30 5.26 -2.55
CA ARG A 43 14.59 4.85 -1.17
C ARG A 43 14.14 5.89 -0.13
N SER A 44 14.20 7.16 -0.49
CA SER A 44 13.74 8.30 0.32
C SER A 44 12.22 8.29 0.55
N GLU A 45 11.44 7.64 -0.33
CA GLU A 45 9.98 7.53 -0.24
C GLU A 45 9.52 6.31 0.56
N LEU A 46 10.44 5.43 0.93
CA LEU A 46 10.15 4.27 1.76
C LEU A 46 10.27 4.63 3.25
N PRO A 47 9.32 4.17 4.10
CA PRO A 47 9.43 4.35 5.54
C PRO A 47 10.75 3.82 6.09
N SER A 48 11.41 4.62 6.94
CA SER A 48 12.70 4.27 7.55
C SER A 48 12.62 3.12 8.56
N ASP A 49 11.40 2.66 8.89
CA ASP A 49 11.12 1.52 9.79
C ASP A 49 11.37 0.13 9.18
N ILE A 50 11.84 0.07 7.93
CA ILE A 50 12.37 -1.18 7.37
C ILE A 50 13.73 -1.44 8.03
N ASN A 51 13.75 -2.28 9.07
CA ASN A 51 14.96 -2.86 9.63
C ASN A 51 15.65 -3.78 8.60
N GLU A 52 16.36 -3.19 7.64
CA GLU A 52 17.11 -3.92 6.60
C GLU A 52 18.15 -4.90 7.16
N HIS A 53 18.56 -4.72 8.42
CA HIS A 53 19.47 -5.63 9.11
C HIS A 53 18.96 -7.08 9.16
N LEU A 54 17.65 -7.33 9.19
CA LEU A 54 17.10 -8.69 9.26
C LEU A 54 17.12 -9.44 7.91
N ILE A 55 17.31 -8.73 6.79
CA ILE A 55 17.25 -9.33 5.44
C ILE A 55 18.60 -9.95 5.06
N VAL A 56 19.71 -9.34 5.51
CA VAL A 56 21.08 -9.80 5.21
C VAL A 56 21.38 -11.17 5.83
N GLU A 57 20.82 -11.46 7.01
CA GLU A 57 21.02 -12.74 7.70
C GLU A 57 20.31 -13.93 7.02
N LEU A 58 19.21 -13.70 6.29
CA LEU A 58 18.42 -14.77 5.65
C LEU A 58 18.97 -15.21 4.29
N TYR A 59 19.76 -14.37 3.61
CA TYR A 59 20.49 -14.73 2.38
C TYR A 59 21.95 -15.15 2.64
N SER A 60 22.35 -15.19 3.91
CA SER A 60 23.66 -15.71 4.32
C SER A 60 23.65 -17.23 4.59
N LYS A 61 22.63 -17.97 4.10
CA LYS A 61 22.60 -19.44 4.06
C LYS A 61 22.28 -19.96 2.67
#